data_AF-A0A938NRL2-F1
#
_entry.id   AF-A0A938NRL2-F1
#
_cell.length_a   1.000
_cell.length_b   1.000
_cell.length_c   1.000
_cell.angle_alpha   90.00
_cell.angle_beta   90.00
_cell.angle_gamma   90.00
#
_symmetry.space_group_name_H-M   'P 1'
#
loop_
_entity.id
_entity.type
_entity.pdbx_description
1 polymer ?
#
loop_
_entity_poly.entity_id
_entity_poly.type
_entity_poly.pdbx_seq_one_letter_code
_entity_poly.pdbx_strand_id
1 'polypeptide(L)' 'GQTAVDMYLTGTLSEIKNVEGRTTDQYYKFSMMLKDLKTGEIVWADEQEIRKALTKPVLYW' A
#
# COMPACT_ATOMS: atom_id res chain seq x y z
N GLY A 1 -31.55 1.63 10.80
CA GLY A 1 -30.62 2.31 11.71
C GLY A 1 -29.29 2.44 11.01
N GLN A 2 -28.69 3.61 11.01
CA GLN A 2 -27.39 3.85 10.40
C GLN A 2 -26.32 3.26 11.33
N THR A 3 -25.54 2.29 10.85
CA THR A 3 -24.38 1.77 11.59
C THR A 3 -23.37 2.91 11.70
N ALA A 4 -23.18 3.44 12.91
CA ALA A 4 -22.14 4.42 13.15
C ALA A 4 -20.78 3.75 12.95
N VAL A 5 -19.90 4.40 12.20
CA VAL A 5 -18.50 3.97 12.07
C VAL A 5 -17.77 4.42 13.33
N ASP A 6 -17.12 3.51 14.04
CA ASP A 6 -16.38 3.81 15.28
C ASP A 6 -14.89 4.13 15.04
N MET A 7 -14.35 3.78 13.87
CA MET A 7 -12.93 3.93 13.54
C MET A 7 -12.70 4.53 12.16
N TYR A 8 -11.62 5.29 12.01
CA TYR A 8 -11.20 5.91 10.75
C TYR A 8 -9.79 5.47 10.37
N LEU A 9 -9.66 4.80 9.22
CA LEU A 9 -8.37 4.39 8.65
C LEU A 9 -7.91 5.44 7.64
N THR A 10 -6.70 5.97 7.82
CA THR A 10 -6.12 7.00 6.95
C THR A 10 -4.69 6.62 6.60
N GLY A 11 -4.17 7.14 5.50
CA GLY A 11 -2.78 6.86 5.15
C GLY A 11 -2.36 7.42 3.81
N THR A 12 -1.12 7.10 3.45
CA THR A 12 -0.51 7.42 2.17
C THR A 12 -0.10 6.13 1.48
N LEU A 13 -0.30 6.07 0.16
CA LEU A 13 0.22 5.02 -0.72
C LEU A 13 1.04 5.68 -1.81
N SER A 14 2.29 5.27 -1.96
CA SER A 14 3.14 5.66 -3.08
C SER A 14 3.55 4.42 -3.88
N GLU A 15 3.64 4.62 -5.19
CA GLU A 15 4.05 3.60 -6.15
C GLU A 15 5.17 4.16 -7.03
N ILE A 16 6.24 3.39 -7.18
CA ILE A 16 7.32 3.68 -8.13
C ILE A 16 7.47 2.47 -9.06
N LYS A 17 7.35 2.73 -10.36
CA LYS A 17 7.51 1.71 -11.41
C LYS A 17 8.71 2.04 -12.29
N ASN A 18 9.68 1.14 -12.31
CA ASN A 18 10.84 1.22 -13.19
C ASN A 18 10.79 0.08 -14.20
N VAL A 19 10.99 0.38 -15.48
CA VAL A 19 11.00 -0.60 -16.56
C VAL A 19 12.30 -0.48 -17.32
N GLU A 20 13.09 -1.56 -17.33
CA GLU A 20 14.36 -1.65 -18.02
C GLU A 20 14.38 -2.90 -18.90
N GLY A 21 14.26 -2.68 -20.22
CA GLY A 21 14.14 -3.76 -21.20
C GLY A 21 12.95 -4.68 -20.89
N ARG A 22 13.24 -5.90 -20.43
CA ARG A 22 12.24 -6.92 -20.07
C ARG A 22 12.00 -7.04 -18.57
N THR A 23 12.75 -6.30 -17.76
CA THR A 23 12.60 -6.28 -16.32
C THR A 23 11.70 -5.12 -15.91
N THR A 24 10.87 -5.37 -14.92
CA THR A 24 10.03 -4.36 -14.26
C THR A 24 10.25 -4.48 -12.76
N ASP A 25 10.71 -3.40 -12.16
CA ASP A 25 10.80 -3.22 -10.72
C ASP A 25 9.66 -2.33 -10.26
N GLN A 26 8.85 -2.85 -9.35
CA GLN A 26 7.69 -2.17 -8.83
C GLN A 26 7.81 -2.07 -7.31
N TYR A 27 7.86 -0.85 -6.81
CA TYR A 27 7.94 -0.54 -5.38
C TYR A 27 6.64 0.08 -4.93
N TYR A 28 6.15 -0.39 -3.78
CA TYR A 28 5.03 0.19 -3.05
C TYR A 28 5.50 0.54 -1.65
N LYS A 29 5.15 1.74 -1.19
CA LYS A 29 5.29 2.13 0.21
C LYS A 29 3.93 2.62 0.68
N PHE A 30 3.48 2.10 1.80
CA PHE A 30 2.26 2.57 2.43
C PHE A 30 2.45 2.77 3.92
N SER A 31 1.90 3.86 4.41
CA SER A 31 1.83 4.18 5.83
C SER A 31 0.37 4.39 6.16
N MET A 32 -0.14 3.68 7.17
CA MET A 32 -1.54 3.75 7.57
C MET A 32 -1.66 3.95 9.07
N MET A 33 -2.74 4.62 9.48
CA MET A 33 -3.13 4.80 10.87
C MET A 33 -4.62 4.57 11.05
N LEU A 34 -4.98 3.86 12.11
CA LEU A 34 -6.35 3.63 12.55
C LEU A 34 -6.62 4.48 13.79
N LYS A 35 -7.66 5.31 13.69
CA LYS A 35 -8.05 6.25 14.74
C LYS A 35 -9.44 5.92 15.27
N ASP A 36 -9.60 5.88 16.58
CA ASP A 36 -10.93 5.84 17.20
C ASP A 36 -11.60 7.21 17.01
N LEU A 37 -12.82 7.21 16.47
CA LEU A 37 -13.52 8.45 16.11
C LEU A 37 -14.11 9.20 17.30
N LYS A 38 -14.35 8.52 18.42
CA LYS A 38 -14.97 9.11 19.61
C LYS A 38 -13.93 9.82 20.48
N THR A 39 -12.80 9.17 20.69
CA THR A 39 -11.70 9.64 21.55
C THR A 39 -10.66 10.43 20.76
N GLY A 40 -10.51 10.14 19.48
CA GLY A 40 -9.47 10.67 18.64
C GLY A 40 -8.11 9.97 18.79
N GLU A 41 -8.04 8.86 19.51
CA GLU A 41 -6.80 8.11 19.76
C GLU A 41 -6.37 7.30 18.54
N ILE A 42 -5.05 7.21 18.33
CA ILE A 42 -4.46 6.28 17.35
C ILE A 42 -4.32 4.93 18.03
N VAL A 43 -5.09 3.94 17.56
CA VAL A 43 -5.11 2.59 18.13
C VAL A 43 -4.20 1.61 17.39
N TRP A 44 -3.82 1.96 16.16
CA TRP A 44 -2.87 1.20 15.36
C TRP A 44 -2.23 2.11 14.31
N ALA A 45 -0.96 1.88 14.02
CA ALA A 45 -0.26 2.47 12.89
C ALA A 45 0.81 1.51 12.40
N ASP A 46 1.00 1.43 11.09
CA ASP A 46 2.06 0.62 10.49
C ASP A 46 2.55 1.27 9.18
N GLU A 47 3.80 1.00 8.86
CA GLU A 47 4.42 1.35 7.59
C GLU A 47 5.02 0.09 6.98
N GLN A 48 4.77 -0.11 5.69
CA GLN A 48 5.27 -1.28 4.97
C GLN A 48 5.78 -0.91 3.60
N GLU A 49 6.77 -1.68 3.17
CA GLU A 49 7.40 -1.59 1.87
C GLU A 49 7.32 -2.94 1.16
N ILE A 50 6.87 -2.92 -0.10
CA ILE A 50 6.78 -4.12 -0.93
C ILE A 50 7.52 -3.85 -2.24
N ARG A 51 8.48 -4.71 -2.57
CA ARG A 51 9.14 -4.74 -3.88
C ARG A 51 8.70 -5.97 -4.66
N LYS A 52 8.30 -5.77 -5.91
CA LYS A 52 8.06 -6.83 -6.89
C LYS A 52 9.01 -6.66 -8.07
N ALA A 53 9.81 -7.68 -8.34
CA ALA A 53 10.68 -7.75 -9.51
C ALA A 53 10.12 -8.78 -10.49
N LEU A 54 9.91 -8.37 -11.73
CA LEU A 54 9.31 -9.18 -12.79
C LEU A 54 10.20 -9.15 -14.01
N THR A 55 10.46 -10.29 -14.64
CA THR A 55 11.12 -10.36 -15.95
C THR A 55 10.18 -11.02 -16.95
N LYS A 56 9.81 -10.30 -18.02
CA LYS A 56 8.98 -10.85 -19.10
C LYS A 56 9.71 -12.05 -19.73
N PRO A 57 9.07 -13.21 -19.99
CA PRO A 57 9.72 -14.36 -20.61
C PRO A 57 10.19 -14.07 -22.05
N VAL A 58 11.19 -14.82 -22.55
CA VAL A 58 11.48 -14.82 -23.99
C VAL A 58 10.49 -15.81 -24.58
N LEU A 59 9.65 -15.37 -25.50
CA LEU A 59 8.89 -16.32 -26.31
C LEU A 59 9.76 -16.69 -27.51
N TYR A 60 10.19 -17.95 -27.56
CA TYR A 60 10.65 -18.59 -28.78
C TYR A 60 9.47 -19.42 -29.31
N TRP A 61 9.12 -19.24 -30.57
CA TRP A 61 8.22 -20.11 -31.32
C TRP A 61 9.03 -20.93 -32.32
#